data_AF-R6ZSJ3-F1
#
_entry.id   AF-R6ZSJ3-F1
#
_cell.length_a   1.000
_cell.length_b   1.000
_cell.length_c   1.000
_cell.angle_alpha   90.00
_cell.angle_beta   90.00
_cell.angle_gamma   90.00
#
_symmetry.space_group_name_H-M   'P 1'
#
loop_
_entity.id
_entity.type
_entity.pdbx_description
1 polymer ?
#
loop_
_entity_poly.entity_id
_entity_poly.type
_entity_poly.pdbx_seq_one_letter_code
_entity_poly.pdbx_strand_id
1 'polypeptide(L)'
;MPLVTTTEMFKKAYDGGYAIGAFNVNNMEIVQGITEAAGELNSPVILQVSKGARAYANHTYLVKLVEAAVIENPQIPIALHLDHGDSFELCKSCIDGGFTSVMIDASSKPFAENIALTKQVVEYAHAHGVVVEAELGTLAGIEDEVVVEAGKECYTHPEEVEEFVDKTGCDSLAIAIGTSHGAYKFTAAQCTRNADGILVPPPLRFDVLEECIKRLPGFPIVLHGSSSVPQEFVKMVNQYGGNMPDAVGIPEEQLRHAAELAVCKINIDSDIRLAMTGNIRKYFAEHPDHFDPRQYLKPARQAVKDMVAHKIQYVLGSAGKA
;
A
#
# COMPACT_ATOMS: atom_id res chain seq x y z
N MET A 1 17.95 -12.14 7.98
CA MET A 1 18.45 -11.99 6.59
C MET A 1 18.65 -10.49 6.32
N PRO A 2 19.38 -10.02 5.30
CA PRO A 2 19.32 -8.60 4.92
C PRO A 2 17.95 -8.25 4.32
N LEU A 3 17.67 -6.96 4.15
CA LEU A 3 16.56 -6.51 3.29
C LEU A 3 16.73 -7.07 1.86
N VAL A 4 15.63 -7.34 1.19
CA VAL A 4 15.62 -7.84 -0.20
C VAL A 4 14.91 -6.86 -1.13
N THR A 5 15.14 -6.98 -2.43
CA THR A 5 14.33 -6.28 -3.45
C THR A 5 12.99 -6.99 -3.63
N THR A 6 12.04 -6.33 -4.29
CA THR A 6 10.73 -6.91 -4.60
C THR A 6 10.75 -7.88 -5.79
N THR A 7 11.88 -8.02 -6.51
CA THR A 7 11.98 -8.83 -7.73
C THR A 7 11.52 -10.28 -7.53
N GLU A 8 12.14 -11.00 -6.59
CA GLU A 8 11.80 -12.40 -6.33
C GLU A 8 10.43 -12.54 -5.65
N MET A 9 10.06 -11.56 -4.81
CA MET A 9 8.74 -11.52 -4.18
C MET A 9 7.63 -11.46 -5.23
N PHE A 10 7.75 -10.56 -6.20
CA PHE A 10 6.75 -10.36 -7.24
C PHE A 10 6.73 -11.50 -8.24
N LYS A 11 7.89 -12.08 -8.60
CA LYS A 11 7.93 -13.27 -9.43
C LYS A 11 7.13 -14.42 -8.81
N LYS A 12 7.38 -14.74 -7.54
CA LYS A 12 6.64 -15.80 -6.83
C LYS A 12 5.15 -15.45 -6.68
N ALA A 13 4.83 -14.17 -6.44
CA ALA A 13 3.46 -13.68 -6.32
C ALA A 13 2.67 -13.86 -7.62
N TYR A 14 3.25 -13.44 -8.75
CA TYR A 14 2.68 -13.61 -10.08
C TYR A 14 2.44 -15.09 -10.40
N ASP A 15 3.46 -15.93 -10.24
CA ASP A 15 3.38 -17.38 -10.55
C ASP A 15 2.42 -18.12 -9.60
N GLY A 16 2.28 -17.63 -8.37
CA GLY A 16 1.48 -18.25 -7.32
C GLY A 16 0.05 -17.74 -7.22
N GLY A 17 -0.34 -16.73 -8.02
CA GLY A 17 -1.65 -16.09 -7.95
C GLY A 17 -1.94 -15.49 -6.57
N TYR A 18 -1.00 -14.73 -6.01
CA TYR A 18 -1.18 -14.01 -4.75
C TYR A 18 -0.51 -12.64 -4.81
N ALA A 19 -0.77 -11.80 -3.81
CA ALA A 19 -0.17 -10.47 -3.69
C ALA A 19 0.64 -10.34 -2.40
N ILE A 20 1.63 -9.47 -2.44
CA ILE A 20 2.38 -9.02 -1.25
C ILE A 20 1.73 -7.75 -0.73
N GLY A 21 1.45 -7.74 0.57
CA GLY A 21 0.97 -6.54 1.24
C GLY A 21 2.10 -5.53 1.36
N ALA A 22 1.87 -4.33 0.85
CA ALA A 22 2.75 -3.20 1.09
C ALA A 22 2.07 -2.25 2.07
N PHE A 23 2.58 -2.26 3.29
CA PHE A 23 1.95 -1.62 4.44
C PHE A 23 2.73 -0.37 4.82
N ASN A 24 2.05 0.77 4.90
CA ASN A 24 2.68 2.03 5.28
C ASN A 24 3.10 2.01 6.76
N VAL A 25 4.30 2.50 7.05
CA VAL A 25 4.85 2.60 8.41
C VAL A 25 5.21 4.03 8.77
N ASN A 26 4.94 4.42 10.02
CA ASN A 26 5.27 5.75 10.55
C ASN A 26 5.81 5.73 11.99
N ASN A 27 5.74 4.60 12.70
CA ASN A 27 6.22 4.45 14.08
C ASN A 27 6.55 2.98 14.42
N MET A 28 6.98 2.74 15.65
CA MET A 28 7.39 1.42 16.13
C MET A 28 6.22 0.43 16.20
N GLU A 29 5.07 0.85 16.73
CA GLU A 29 3.91 -0.01 16.96
C GLU A 29 3.38 -0.59 15.66
N ILE A 30 3.32 0.22 14.60
CA ILE A 30 2.85 -0.23 13.29
C ILE A 30 3.85 -1.22 12.66
N VAL A 31 5.16 -0.91 12.71
CA VAL A 31 6.21 -1.82 12.21
C VAL A 31 6.14 -3.18 12.91
N GLN A 32 6.01 -3.18 14.25
CA GLN A 32 5.87 -4.40 15.03
C GLN A 32 4.58 -5.15 14.67
N GLY A 33 3.43 -4.47 14.62
CA GLY A 33 2.15 -5.11 14.28
C GLY A 33 2.18 -5.81 12.92
N ILE A 34 2.73 -5.14 11.89
CA ILE A 34 2.87 -5.71 10.54
C ILE A 34 3.80 -6.91 10.54
N THR A 35 5.01 -6.75 11.10
CA THR A 35 6.05 -7.78 10.97
C THR A 35 5.83 -8.98 11.89
N GLU A 36 5.22 -8.81 13.05
CA GLU A 36 4.76 -9.93 13.88
C GLU A 36 3.70 -10.77 13.15
N ALA A 37 2.71 -10.13 12.51
CA ALA A 37 1.69 -10.84 11.73
C ALA A 37 2.32 -11.61 10.56
N ALA A 38 3.17 -10.94 9.78
CA ALA A 38 3.86 -11.56 8.65
C ALA A 38 4.79 -12.71 9.10
N GLY A 39 5.49 -12.53 10.22
CA GLY A 39 6.39 -13.52 10.80
C GLY A 39 5.68 -14.77 11.29
N GLU A 40 4.55 -14.63 11.98
CA GLU A 40 3.71 -15.76 12.42
C GLU A 40 3.10 -16.53 11.25
N LEU A 41 2.76 -15.83 10.16
CA LEU A 41 2.16 -16.42 8.97
C LEU A 41 3.17 -16.88 7.92
N ASN A 42 4.48 -16.73 8.18
CA ASN A 42 5.55 -17.00 7.22
C ASN A 42 5.25 -16.35 5.84
N SER A 43 4.87 -15.07 5.86
CA SER A 43 4.54 -14.30 4.66
C SER A 43 5.66 -13.30 4.35
N PRO A 44 6.06 -13.12 3.08
CA PRO A 44 6.87 -11.97 2.70
C PRO A 44 6.06 -10.68 2.90
N VAL A 45 6.75 -9.56 3.15
CA VAL A 45 6.10 -8.27 3.40
C VAL A 45 6.92 -7.10 2.86
N ILE A 46 6.22 -6.05 2.42
CA ILE A 46 6.82 -4.78 2.02
C ILE A 46 6.46 -3.74 3.08
N LEU A 47 7.47 -3.14 3.70
CA LEU A 47 7.30 -1.98 4.58
C LEU A 47 7.52 -0.75 3.72
N GLN A 48 6.47 0.04 3.52
CA GLN A 48 6.55 1.23 2.67
C GLN A 48 6.45 2.52 3.46
N VAL A 49 7.16 3.53 2.98
CA VAL A 49 7.32 4.82 3.65
C VAL A 49 7.01 5.91 2.65
N SER A 50 6.02 6.73 2.98
CA SER A 50 5.64 7.89 2.18
C SER A 50 6.48 9.13 2.52
N LYS A 51 6.38 10.18 1.71
CA LYS A 51 7.03 11.47 1.98
C LYS A 51 6.57 12.05 3.32
N GLY A 52 5.27 11.97 3.64
CA GLY A 52 4.70 12.40 4.91
C GLY A 52 5.26 11.62 6.11
N ALA A 53 5.38 10.30 5.98
CA ALA A 53 5.98 9.47 7.04
C ALA A 53 7.44 9.86 7.31
N ARG A 54 8.22 10.16 6.26
CA ARG A 54 9.61 10.64 6.42
C ARG A 54 9.68 12.00 7.09
N ALA A 55 8.79 12.92 6.74
CA ALA A 55 8.72 14.24 7.39
C ALA A 55 8.33 14.13 8.88
N TYR A 56 7.46 13.17 9.23
CA TYR A 56 7.03 12.92 10.60
C TYR A 56 8.10 12.25 11.46
N ALA A 57 8.61 11.09 11.02
CA ALA A 57 9.47 10.23 11.83
C ALA A 57 10.97 10.46 11.61
N ASN A 58 11.36 11.17 10.55
CA ASN A 58 12.70 11.23 10.00
C ASN A 58 13.19 9.89 9.42
N HIS A 59 13.98 10.00 8.34
CA HIS A 59 14.58 8.88 7.62
C HIS A 59 15.29 7.89 8.56
N THR A 60 16.16 8.39 9.44
CA THR A 60 16.99 7.55 10.30
C THR A 60 16.16 6.64 11.22
N TYR A 61 15.11 7.17 11.87
CA TYR A 61 14.29 6.36 12.76
C TYR A 61 13.55 5.27 11.99
N LEU A 62 12.99 5.60 10.82
CA LEU A 62 12.28 4.64 9.98
C LEU A 62 13.19 3.49 9.54
N VAL A 63 14.39 3.80 9.05
CA VAL A 63 15.37 2.78 8.65
C VAL A 63 15.77 1.93 9.85
N LYS A 64 16.04 2.53 11.02
CA LYS A 64 16.40 1.75 12.22
C LYS A 64 15.28 0.88 12.76
N LEU A 65 14.02 1.30 12.63
CA LEU A 65 12.87 0.47 12.96
C LEU A 65 12.76 -0.73 12.01
N VAL A 66 12.98 -0.52 10.72
CA VAL A 66 12.95 -1.59 9.71
C VAL A 66 14.11 -2.56 9.89
N GLU A 67 15.33 -2.07 10.18
CA GLU A 67 16.48 -2.91 10.54
C GLU A 67 16.18 -3.79 11.75
N ALA A 68 15.54 -3.23 12.80
CA ALA A 68 15.10 -4.00 13.96
C ALA A 68 14.07 -5.07 13.56
N ALA A 69 13.10 -4.74 12.71
CA ALA A 69 12.09 -5.69 12.26
C ALA A 69 12.68 -6.88 11.49
N VAL A 70 13.74 -6.64 10.70
CA VAL A 70 14.51 -7.65 9.98
C VAL A 70 15.30 -8.57 10.92
N ILE A 71 15.82 -8.03 12.03
CA ILE A 71 16.51 -8.82 13.06
C ILE A 71 15.52 -9.71 13.81
N GLU A 72 14.35 -9.18 14.18
CA GLU A 72 13.32 -9.90 14.93
C GLU A 72 12.56 -10.93 14.07
N ASN A 73 12.55 -10.77 12.74
CA ASN A 73 11.88 -11.68 11.81
C ASN A 73 12.83 -12.21 10.73
N PRO A 74 13.91 -12.92 11.10
CA PRO A 74 14.94 -13.33 10.16
C PRO A 74 14.50 -14.40 9.16
N GLN A 75 13.31 -15.00 9.36
CA GLN A 75 12.73 -16.09 8.58
C GLN A 75 11.90 -15.65 7.37
N ILE A 76 11.46 -14.38 7.32
CA ILE A 76 10.65 -13.86 6.21
C ILE A 76 11.42 -12.85 5.34
N PRO A 77 11.15 -12.79 4.03
CA PRO A 77 11.63 -11.71 3.17
C PRO A 77 10.95 -10.38 3.53
N ILE A 78 11.75 -9.32 3.74
CA ILE A 78 11.27 -7.95 3.99
C ILE A 78 11.93 -6.99 3.00
N ALA A 79 11.13 -6.15 2.33
CA ALA A 79 11.59 -5.06 1.49
C ALA A 79 11.23 -3.71 2.13
N LEU A 80 12.11 -2.72 1.96
CA LEU A 80 11.85 -1.33 2.33
C LEU A 80 11.60 -0.51 1.06
N HIS A 81 10.41 0.06 0.97
CA HIS A 81 9.91 0.73 -0.24
C HIS A 81 9.59 2.21 -0.01
N LEU A 82 9.99 3.08 -0.94
CA LEU A 82 9.54 4.48 -0.98
C LEU A 82 8.19 4.52 -1.69
N ASP A 83 7.17 5.01 -1.01
CA ASP A 83 5.81 5.18 -1.53
C ASP A 83 5.65 6.60 -2.10
N HIS A 84 5.12 6.71 -3.32
CA HIS A 84 4.84 7.98 -4.03
C HIS A 84 5.99 9.02 -4.00
N GLY A 85 7.18 8.64 -4.49
CA GLY A 85 8.28 9.59 -4.66
C GLY A 85 7.96 10.64 -5.74
N ASP A 86 8.01 11.93 -5.41
CA ASP A 86 7.62 13.03 -6.31
C ASP A 86 8.76 13.63 -7.15
N SER A 87 10.00 13.19 -6.90
CA SER A 87 11.20 13.78 -7.46
C SER A 87 12.36 12.80 -7.50
N PHE A 88 13.28 13.02 -8.43
CA PHE A 88 14.52 12.25 -8.53
C PHE A 88 15.35 12.35 -7.25
N GLU A 89 15.44 13.55 -6.67
CA GLU A 89 16.20 13.82 -5.45
C GLU A 89 15.65 13.04 -4.25
N LEU A 90 14.33 12.94 -4.14
CA LEU A 90 13.68 12.15 -3.10
C LEU A 90 14.01 10.66 -3.27
N CYS A 91 13.79 10.11 -4.47
CA CYS A 91 14.11 8.71 -4.79
C CYS A 91 15.58 8.39 -4.51
N LYS A 92 16.49 9.25 -5.00
CA LYS A 92 17.93 9.16 -4.75
C LYS A 92 18.25 9.14 -3.26
N SER A 93 17.65 10.04 -2.47
CA SER A 93 17.90 10.10 -1.02
C SER A 93 17.46 8.83 -0.29
N CYS A 94 16.40 8.16 -0.75
CA CYS A 94 15.92 6.90 -0.20
C CYS A 94 16.85 5.74 -0.57
N ILE A 95 17.28 5.68 -1.83
CA ILE A 95 18.26 4.68 -2.33
C ILE A 95 19.57 4.79 -1.53
N ASP A 96 20.15 5.99 -1.45
CA ASP A 96 21.36 6.26 -0.67
C ASP A 96 21.16 5.97 0.83
N GLY A 97 19.91 6.03 1.28
CA GLY A 97 19.49 5.84 2.65
C GLY A 97 19.13 4.39 3.03
N GLY A 98 19.35 3.40 2.16
CA GLY A 98 19.19 1.97 2.45
C GLY A 98 17.86 1.35 2.04
N PHE A 99 17.06 2.03 1.21
CA PHE A 99 15.84 1.45 0.62
C PHE A 99 16.22 0.42 -0.44
N THR A 100 15.46 -0.68 -0.52
CA THR A 100 15.67 -1.76 -1.51
C THR A 100 14.68 -1.71 -2.67
N SER A 101 13.68 -0.84 -2.58
CA SER A 101 12.75 -0.50 -3.65
C SER A 101 12.34 0.96 -3.53
N VAL A 102 12.10 1.63 -4.64
CA VAL A 102 11.51 2.98 -4.65
C VAL A 102 10.41 3.09 -5.68
N MET A 103 9.43 3.94 -5.42
CA MET A 103 8.45 4.36 -6.41
C MET A 103 8.71 5.80 -6.82
N ILE A 104 8.64 6.06 -8.12
CA ILE A 104 8.52 7.42 -8.67
C ILE A 104 7.11 7.62 -9.23
N ASP A 105 6.39 8.56 -8.62
CA ASP A 105 5.07 9.00 -9.07
C ASP A 105 5.20 10.24 -9.96
N ALA A 106 5.22 9.99 -11.26
CA ALA A 106 5.16 11.03 -12.28
C ALA A 106 3.85 10.96 -13.08
N SER A 107 2.83 10.28 -12.54
CA SER A 107 1.56 10.00 -13.21
C SER A 107 0.77 11.24 -13.63
N SER A 108 0.91 12.32 -12.86
CA SER A 108 0.31 13.63 -13.15
C SER A 108 1.01 14.41 -14.27
N LYS A 109 2.19 13.97 -14.71
CA LYS A 109 2.96 14.62 -15.78
C LYS A 109 2.53 14.10 -17.16
N PRO A 110 2.75 14.87 -18.24
CA PRO A 110 2.59 14.34 -19.60
C PRO A 110 3.40 13.06 -19.81
N PHE A 111 2.86 12.13 -20.61
CA PHE A 111 3.43 10.79 -20.83
C PHE A 111 4.95 10.78 -21.10
N ALA A 112 5.43 11.67 -21.97
CA ALA A 112 6.85 11.78 -22.29
C ALA A 112 7.71 12.26 -21.11
N GLU A 113 7.19 13.16 -20.26
CA GLU A 113 7.87 13.61 -19.05
C GLU A 113 7.87 12.54 -17.97
N ASN A 114 6.78 11.77 -17.84
CA ASN A 114 6.71 10.61 -16.94
C ASN A 114 7.79 9.58 -17.33
N ILE A 115 7.87 9.23 -18.63
CA ILE A 115 8.93 8.32 -19.13
C ILE A 115 10.32 8.85 -18.79
N ALA A 116 10.59 10.13 -19.06
CA ALA A 116 11.91 10.71 -18.86
C ALA A 116 12.34 10.68 -17.38
N LEU A 117 11.46 11.10 -16.47
CA LEU A 117 11.73 11.12 -15.05
C LEU A 117 11.85 9.71 -14.46
N THR A 118 10.93 8.81 -14.85
CA THR A 118 10.97 7.41 -14.40
C THR A 118 12.26 6.74 -14.84
N LYS A 119 12.66 6.90 -16.12
CA LYS A 119 13.92 6.36 -16.63
C LYS A 119 15.13 6.88 -15.86
N GLN A 120 15.16 8.16 -15.53
CA GLN A 120 16.25 8.75 -14.74
C GLN A 120 16.37 8.10 -13.36
N VAL A 121 15.24 7.81 -12.69
CA VAL A 121 15.23 7.11 -11.40
C VAL A 121 15.66 5.65 -11.56
N VAL A 122 15.17 4.94 -12.59
CA VAL A 122 15.54 3.56 -12.93
C VAL A 122 17.05 3.43 -13.13
N GLU A 123 17.66 4.28 -13.96
CA GLU A 123 19.11 4.25 -14.23
C GLU A 123 19.93 4.38 -12.94
N TYR A 124 19.53 5.29 -12.04
CA TYR A 124 20.20 5.47 -10.76
C TYR A 124 19.97 4.28 -9.81
N ALA A 125 18.72 3.82 -9.67
CA ALA A 125 18.36 2.73 -8.77
C ALA A 125 19.04 1.41 -9.15
N HIS A 126 19.00 1.04 -10.44
CA HIS A 126 19.61 -0.18 -10.95
C HIS A 126 21.14 -0.18 -10.75
N ALA A 127 21.79 0.98 -10.88
CA ALA A 127 23.23 1.12 -10.57
C ALA A 127 23.57 0.87 -9.08
N HIS A 128 22.58 0.93 -8.19
CA HIS A 128 22.71 0.68 -6.75
C HIS A 128 22.04 -0.64 -6.31
N GLY A 129 21.57 -1.47 -7.24
CA GLY A 129 20.89 -2.74 -6.94
C GLY A 129 19.48 -2.57 -6.32
N VAL A 130 18.85 -1.41 -6.54
CA VAL A 130 17.49 -1.08 -6.09
C VAL A 130 16.54 -1.16 -7.27
N VAL A 131 15.31 -1.62 -7.04
CA VAL A 131 14.25 -1.74 -8.05
C VAL A 131 13.24 -0.60 -7.99
N VAL A 132 12.62 -0.28 -9.12
CA VAL A 132 11.75 0.88 -9.29
C VAL A 132 10.34 0.47 -9.68
N GLU A 133 9.38 0.93 -8.88
CA GLU A 133 7.97 0.97 -9.23
C GLU A 133 7.65 2.30 -9.91
N ALA A 134 6.85 2.26 -10.98
CA ALA A 134 6.36 3.45 -11.67
C ALA A 134 4.84 3.43 -11.75
N GLU A 135 4.21 4.56 -12.05
CA GLU A 135 2.75 4.67 -12.18
C GLU A 135 2.32 5.25 -13.52
N LEU A 136 1.25 4.67 -14.08
CA LEU A 136 0.60 5.16 -15.28
C LEU A 136 -0.92 5.21 -15.10
N GLY A 137 -1.51 6.37 -15.41
CA GLY A 137 -2.90 6.71 -15.04
C GLY A 137 -2.94 7.53 -13.75
N THR A 138 -4.05 8.19 -13.45
CA THR A 138 -4.18 9.07 -12.27
C THR A 138 -5.29 8.58 -11.34
N LEU A 139 -4.97 8.52 -10.04
CA LEU A 139 -5.90 8.12 -8.98
C LEU A 139 -6.63 9.35 -8.42
N ALA A 140 -7.92 9.21 -8.08
CA ALA A 140 -8.66 10.23 -7.34
C ALA A 140 -8.28 10.22 -5.84
N GLY A 141 -8.60 11.28 -5.10
CA GLY A 141 -8.53 11.29 -3.63
C GLY A 141 -7.41 12.13 -3.03
N ILE A 142 -7.15 11.93 -1.73
CA ILE A 142 -6.15 12.68 -0.95
C ILE A 142 -5.05 11.72 -0.49
N GLU A 143 -3.80 12.03 -0.86
CA GLU A 143 -2.60 11.37 -0.34
C GLU A 143 -1.47 12.39 -0.15
N ASP A 144 -0.84 12.40 1.03
CA ASP A 144 0.36 13.21 1.33
C ASP A 144 0.34 14.64 0.76
N GLU A 145 -0.82 15.32 0.91
CA GLU A 145 -1.15 16.70 0.48
C GLU A 145 -1.58 16.89 -0.99
N VAL A 146 -1.48 15.86 -1.83
CA VAL A 146 -2.01 15.88 -3.20
C VAL A 146 -3.50 15.55 -3.18
N VAL A 147 -4.31 16.45 -3.76
CA VAL A 147 -5.76 16.28 -3.90
C VAL A 147 -6.09 16.15 -5.38
N VAL A 148 -6.52 14.97 -5.80
CA VAL A 148 -7.11 14.77 -7.13
C VAL A 148 -8.62 14.80 -6.99
N GLU A 149 -9.25 15.79 -7.62
CA GLU A 149 -10.72 15.95 -7.62
C GLU A 149 -11.41 14.74 -8.26
N ALA A 150 -12.48 14.26 -7.64
CA ALA A 150 -13.33 13.22 -8.20
C ALA A 150 -13.92 13.66 -9.56
N GLY A 151 -13.84 12.79 -10.56
CA GLY A 151 -14.18 13.04 -11.96
C GLY A 151 -13.01 13.49 -12.85
N LYS A 152 -11.79 13.64 -12.30
CA LYS A 152 -10.56 13.91 -13.06
C LYS A 152 -9.59 12.73 -13.08
N GLU A 153 -9.91 11.64 -12.39
CA GLU A 153 -9.20 10.37 -12.51
C GLU A 153 -9.24 9.85 -13.94
N CYS A 154 -8.07 9.49 -14.45
CA CYS A 154 -7.92 8.81 -15.72
C CYS A 154 -7.49 7.37 -15.44
N TYR A 155 -8.33 6.41 -15.84
CA TYR A 155 -7.91 5.01 -15.88
C TYR A 155 -6.64 4.88 -16.72
N THR A 156 -5.82 3.88 -16.40
CA THR A 156 -4.70 3.53 -17.27
C THR A 156 -5.21 3.18 -18.65
N HIS A 157 -4.57 3.74 -19.67
CA HIS A 157 -4.79 3.40 -21.07
C HIS A 157 -3.95 2.16 -21.41
N PRO A 158 -4.55 0.96 -21.57
CA PRO A 158 -3.77 -0.26 -21.74
C PRO A 158 -2.83 -0.22 -22.95
N GLU A 159 -3.16 0.52 -24.01
CA GLU A 159 -2.32 0.69 -25.18
C GLU A 159 -0.99 1.41 -24.92
N GLU A 160 -0.85 2.13 -23.81
CA GLU A 160 0.35 2.90 -23.46
C GLU A 160 1.36 2.10 -22.61
N VAL A 161 0.93 0.99 -21.99
CA VAL A 161 1.73 0.31 -20.95
C VAL A 161 3.00 -0.36 -21.50
N GLU A 162 2.96 -0.93 -22.71
CA GLU A 162 4.11 -1.58 -23.35
C GLU A 162 5.20 -0.56 -23.64
N GLU A 163 4.83 0.56 -24.28
CA GLU A 163 5.75 1.65 -24.57
C GLU A 163 6.34 2.24 -23.29
N PHE A 164 5.52 2.40 -22.26
CA PHE A 164 5.95 2.96 -20.99
C PHE A 164 6.98 2.07 -20.30
N VAL A 165 6.68 0.76 -20.15
CA VAL A 165 7.60 -0.20 -19.53
C VAL A 165 8.89 -0.32 -20.33
N ASP A 166 8.81 -0.46 -21.66
CA ASP A 166 9.98 -0.60 -22.53
C ASP A 166 10.91 0.62 -22.48
N LYS A 167 10.34 1.84 -22.45
CA LYS A 167 11.13 3.07 -22.46
C LYS A 167 11.70 3.43 -21.09
N THR A 168 11.01 3.06 -20.01
CA THR A 168 11.45 3.38 -18.64
C THR A 168 12.38 2.33 -18.06
N GLY A 169 12.12 1.04 -18.34
CA GLY A 169 12.80 -0.07 -17.70
C GLY A 169 12.41 -0.27 -16.23
N CYS A 170 11.23 0.20 -15.80
CA CYS A 170 10.75 -0.06 -14.44
C CYS A 170 10.55 -1.56 -14.17
N ASP A 171 10.53 -1.93 -12.88
CA ASP A 171 10.45 -3.33 -12.43
C ASP A 171 9.02 -3.76 -12.06
N SER A 172 8.14 -2.79 -11.84
CA SER A 172 6.72 -2.99 -11.58
C SER A 172 5.91 -1.74 -11.95
N LEU A 173 4.64 -1.93 -12.31
CA LEU A 173 3.77 -0.85 -12.78
C LEU A 173 2.50 -0.77 -11.93
N ALA A 174 2.29 0.38 -11.29
CA ALA A 174 1.03 0.77 -10.70
C ALA A 174 0.08 1.26 -11.80
N ILE A 175 -1.16 0.76 -11.76
CA ILE A 175 -2.22 1.11 -12.71
C ILE A 175 -3.45 1.66 -12.01
N ALA A 176 -4.13 2.60 -12.65
CA ALA A 176 -5.39 3.18 -12.22
C ALA A 176 -6.58 2.40 -12.80
N ILE A 177 -7.26 1.63 -11.94
CA ILE A 177 -8.46 0.83 -12.29
C ILE A 177 -9.69 1.19 -11.46
N GLY A 178 -9.73 2.42 -10.93
CA GLY A 178 -10.87 2.95 -10.17
C GLY A 178 -10.67 2.94 -8.65
N THR A 179 -9.42 2.80 -8.19
CA THR A 179 -9.06 3.03 -6.79
C THR A 179 -8.75 4.51 -6.54
N SER A 180 -8.64 4.86 -5.26
CA SER A 180 -8.36 6.21 -4.77
C SER A 180 -7.77 6.14 -3.36
N HIS A 181 -7.03 7.14 -2.95
CA HIS A 181 -6.39 7.15 -1.64
C HIS A 181 -7.33 7.58 -0.50
N GLY A 182 -6.92 7.30 0.74
CA GLY A 182 -7.69 7.63 1.94
C GLY A 182 -8.83 6.67 2.28
N ALA A 183 -9.69 7.07 3.23
CA ALA A 183 -10.83 6.29 3.72
C ALA A 183 -12.17 6.60 3.00
N TYR A 184 -12.16 7.65 2.17
CA TYR A 184 -13.30 8.12 1.39
C TYR A 184 -13.05 7.82 -0.07
N LYS A 185 -12.93 6.53 -0.39
CA LYS A 185 -12.50 6.13 -1.74
C LYS A 185 -13.56 6.43 -2.79
N PHE A 186 -14.81 6.40 -2.36
CA PHE A 186 -15.96 6.64 -3.21
C PHE A 186 -16.89 7.63 -2.52
N THR A 187 -17.53 8.48 -3.31
CA THR A 187 -18.64 9.29 -2.83
C THR A 187 -19.87 8.41 -2.62
N ALA A 188 -20.76 8.80 -1.71
CA ALA A 188 -22.02 8.10 -1.49
C ALA A 188 -22.86 7.99 -2.77
N ALA A 189 -22.72 8.95 -3.71
CA ALA A 189 -23.43 8.95 -4.99
C ALA A 189 -22.88 7.92 -5.99
N GLN A 190 -21.62 7.50 -5.85
CA GLN A 190 -21.01 6.45 -6.68
C GLN A 190 -21.35 5.03 -6.16
N CYS A 191 -21.83 4.92 -4.94
CA CYS A 191 -22.09 3.67 -4.25
C CYS A 191 -23.57 3.28 -4.28
N THR A 192 -23.83 1.99 -4.16
CA THR A 192 -25.14 1.48 -3.72
C THR A 192 -25.13 1.24 -2.20
N ARG A 193 -26.25 0.78 -1.61
CA ARG A 193 -26.29 0.37 -0.19
C ARG A 193 -26.75 -1.08 -0.08
N ASN A 194 -26.10 -1.85 0.79
CA ASN A 194 -26.55 -3.20 1.13
C ASN A 194 -27.74 -3.17 2.12
N ALA A 195 -28.22 -4.34 2.52
CA ALA A 195 -29.36 -4.49 3.45
C ALA A 195 -29.13 -3.82 4.82
N ASP A 196 -27.88 -3.69 5.25
CA ASP A 196 -27.48 -3.06 6.52
C ASP A 196 -27.26 -1.54 6.37
N GLY A 197 -27.55 -0.98 5.19
CA GLY A 197 -27.35 0.44 4.89
C GLY A 197 -25.89 0.84 4.65
N ILE A 198 -24.96 -0.12 4.56
CA ILE A 198 -23.54 0.12 4.31
C ILE A 198 -23.32 0.39 2.82
N LEU A 199 -22.47 1.36 2.50
CA LEU A 199 -22.11 1.67 1.12
C LEU A 199 -21.39 0.49 0.45
N VAL A 200 -21.80 0.19 -0.78
CA VAL A 200 -21.16 -0.80 -1.66
C VAL A 200 -20.64 -0.06 -2.89
N PRO A 201 -19.31 0.01 -3.08
CA PRO A 201 -18.70 0.76 -4.16
C PRO A 201 -18.85 0.04 -5.51
N PRO A 202 -18.62 0.76 -6.63
CA PRO A 202 -18.60 0.14 -7.95
C PRO A 202 -17.45 -0.88 -8.08
N PRO A 203 -17.57 -1.84 -9.00
CA PRO A 203 -16.49 -2.77 -9.27
C PRO A 203 -15.26 -2.04 -9.87
N LEU A 204 -14.07 -2.54 -9.54
CA LEU A 204 -12.84 -2.17 -10.20
C LEU A 204 -12.93 -2.49 -11.70
N ARG A 205 -12.18 -1.74 -12.51
CA ARG A 205 -12.07 -1.94 -13.96
C ARG A 205 -11.18 -3.13 -14.29
N PHE A 206 -11.66 -4.33 -14.01
CA PHE A 206 -10.98 -5.58 -14.33
C PHE A 206 -10.71 -5.74 -15.82
N ASP A 207 -11.53 -5.15 -16.68
CA ASP A 207 -11.29 -5.09 -18.12
C ASP A 207 -10.00 -4.33 -18.46
N VAL A 208 -9.68 -3.25 -17.75
CA VAL A 208 -8.40 -2.51 -17.90
C VAL A 208 -7.24 -3.37 -17.40
N LEU A 209 -7.39 -4.03 -16.24
CA LEU A 209 -6.37 -4.92 -15.70
C LEU A 209 -6.07 -6.09 -16.66
N GLU A 210 -7.10 -6.77 -17.16
CA GLU A 210 -6.96 -7.88 -18.10
C GLU A 210 -6.27 -7.47 -19.40
N GLU A 211 -6.58 -6.29 -19.95
CA GLU A 211 -5.90 -5.77 -21.13
C GLU A 211 -4.43 -5.42 -20.85
N CYS A 212 -4.12 -4.86 -19.66
CA CYS A 212 -2.73 -4.64 -19.25
C CYS A 212 -1.96 -5.97 -19.13
N ILE A 213 -2.59 -7.02 -18.59
CA ILE A 213 -1.99 -8.35 -18.45
C ILE A 213 -1.67 -8.97 -19.81
N LYS A 214 -2.59 -8.85 -20.78
CA LYS A 214 -2.39 -9.36 -22.14
C LYS A 214 -1.19 -8.71 -22.82
N ARG A 215 -0.96 -7.44 -22.53
CA ARG A 215 0.12 -6.63 -23.12
C ARG A 215 1.45 -6.77 -22.38
N LEU A 216 1.41 -7.01 -21.07
CA LEU A 216 2.59 -7.19 -20.22
C LEU A 216 2.60 -8.57 -19.53
N PRO A 217 2.66 -9.67 -20.30
CA PRO A 217 2.66 -11.02 -19.73
C PRO A 217 3.89 -11.23 -18.83
N GLY A 218 3.67 -11.70 -17.60
CA GLY A 218 4.72 -11.91 -16.61
C GLY A 218 5.21 -10.65 -15.89
N PHE A 219 4.66 -9.46 -16.19
CA PHE A 219 5.10 -8.22 -15.57
C PHE A 219 4.31 -7.93 -14.27
N PRO A 220 4.97 -7.57 -13.15
CA PRO A 220 4.29 -7.29 -11.89
C PRO A 220 3.42 -6.02 -11.96
N ILE A 221 2.12 -6.19 -11.69
CA ILE A 221 1.17 -5.08 -11.54
C ILE A 221 0.99 -4.73 -10.06
N VAL A 222 0.82 -3.44 -9.78
CA VAL A 222 0.63 -2.89 -8.43
C VAL A 222 -0.72 -2.17 -8.34
N LEU A 223 -1.41 -2.32 -7.21
CA LEU A 223 -2.62 -1.56 -6.91
C LEU A 223 -2.40 -0.63 -5.71
N HIS A 224 -2.55 0.66 -5.98
CA HIS A 224 -2.58 1.71 -4.98
C HIS A 224 -3.99 1.99 -4.49
N GLY A 225 -4.13 2.82 -3.47
CA GLY A 225 -5.44 3.23 -2.96
C GLY A 225 -6.32 2.03 -2.55
N SER A 226 -5.75 0.90 -2.14
CA SER A 226 -6.45 -0.39 -2.09
C SER A 226 -6.86 -0.85 -0.69
N SER A 227 -6.93 0.08 0.27
CA SER A 227 -7.47 -0.19 1.61
C SER A 227 -8.97 -0.51 1.55
N SER A 228 -9.44 -1.47 2.35
CA SER A 228 -10.85 -1.91 2.33
C SER A 228 -11.77 -1.13 3.26
N VAL A 229 -11.19 -0.35 4.18
CA VAL A 229 -11.89 0.44 5.19
C VAL A 229 -12.86 -0.44 6.00
N PRO A 230 -12.34 -1.38 6.82
CA PRO A 230 -13.17 -2.32 7.57
C PRO A 230 -14.22 -1.60 8.41
N GLN A 231 -15.48 -1.96 8.17
CA GLN A 231 -16.61 -1.26 8.78
C GLN A 231 -16.67 -1.45 10.30
N GLU A 232 -16.05 -2.50 10.84
CA GLU A 232 -15.89 -2.67 12.29
C GLU A 232 -15.08 -1.53 12.92
N PHE A 233 -13.99 -1.10 12.28
CA PHE A 233 -13.15 0.00 12.79
C PHE A 233 -13.83 1.35 12.56
N VAL A 234 -14.52 1.55 11.43
CA VAL A 234 -15.33 2.76 11.20
C VAL A 234 -16.40 2.91 12.28
N LYS A 235 -17.16 1.84 12.56
CA LYS A 235 -18.17 1.82 13.63
C LYS A 235 -17.53 2.10 14.99
N MET A 236 -16.38 1.49 15.29
CA MET A 236 -15.64 1.73 16.53
C MET A 236 -15.23 3.20 16.68
N VAL A 237 -14.64 3.79 15.64
CA VAL A 237 -14.26 5.21 15.64
C VAL A 237 -15.48 6.10 15.90
N ASN A 238 -16.60 5.87 15.21
CA ASN A 238 -17.83 6.65 15.37
C ASN A 238 -18.45 6.48 16.77
N GLN A 239 -18.45 5.25 17.30
CA GLN A 239 -18.96 4.97 18.64
C GLN A 239 -18.16 5.71 19.72
N TYR A 240 -16.85 5.85 19.56
CA TYR A 240 -15.94 6.44 20.54
C TYR A 240 -15.47 7.85 20.13
N GLY A 241 -16.45 8.70 19.75
CA GLY A 241 -16.27 10.14 19.59
C GLY A 241 -15.54 10.58 18.30
N GLY A 242 -15.42 9.70 17.33
CA GLY A 242 -15.02 10.04 15.96
C GLY A 242 -16.22 10.38 15.08
N ASN A 243 -15.96 10.88 13.88
CA ASN A 243 -16.98 11.20 12.91
C ASN A 243 -16.49 10.87 11.49
N MET A 244 -16.78 9.65 11.06
CA MET A 244 -16.43 9.09 9.76
C MET A 244 -17.69 8.52 9.10
N PRO A 245 -18.68 9.37 8.74
CA PRO A 245 -19.85 8.91 8.01
C PRO A 245 -19.42 8.45 6.62
N ASP A 246 -20.09 7.46 6.04
CA ASP A 246 -19.90 7.02 4.65
C ASP A 246 -18.47 6.60 4.25
N ALA A 247 -17.56 6.37 5.20
CA ALA A 247 -16.23 5.86 4.91
C ALA A 247 -16.32 4.43 4.37
N VAL A 248 -15.83 4.22 3.16
CA VAL A 248 -15.90 2.95 2.43
C VAL A 248 -14.67 2.78 1.55
N GLY A 249 -14.16 1.55 1.49
CA GLY A 249 -12.96 1.19 0.75
C GLY A 249 -13.23 0.14 -0.32
N ILE A 250 -12.17 -0.45 -0.86
CA ILE A 250 -12.27 -1.48 -1.90
C ILE A 250 -12.74 -2.80 -1.28
N PRO A 251 -13.77 -3.47 -1.81
CA PRO A 251 -14.21 -4.77 -1.30
C PRO A 251 -13.09 -5.81 -1.39
N GLU A 252 -12.88 -6.57 -0.32
CA GLU A 252 -11.75 -7.49 -0.17
C GLU A 252 -11.75 -8.60 -1.24
N GLU A 253 -12.93 -9.04 -1.66
CA GLU A 253 -13.10 -10.03 -2.72
C GLU A 253 -12.57 -9.54 -4.08
N GLN A 254 -12.64 -8.23 -4.35
CA GLN A 254 -12.08 -7.65 -5.58
C GLN A 254 -10.55 -7.59 -5.52
N LEU A 255 -9.99 -7.29 -4.34
CA LEU A 255 -8.54 -7.30 -4.13
C LEU A 255 -7.97 -8.72 -4.24
N ARG A 256 -8.66 -9.70 -3.65
CA ARG A 256 -8.35 -11.14 -3.78
C ARG A 256 -8.40 -11.58 -5.23
N HIS A 257 -9.45 -11.21 -5.96
CA HIS A 257 -9.56 -11.53 -7.38
C HIS A 257 -8.44 -10.87 -8.21
N ALA A 258 -8.09 -9.61 -7.96
CA ALA A 258 -6.99 -8.94 -8.64
C ALA A 258 -5.63 -9.62 -8.36
N ALA A 259 -5.41 -10.10 -7.14
CA ALA A 259 -4.22 -10.84 -6.73
C ALA A 259 -4.13 -12.23 -7.38
N GLU A 260 -5.25 -12.87 -7.74
CA GLU A 260 -5.28 -14.13 -8.49
C GLU A 260 -4.90 -13.96 -9.96
N LEU A 261 -4.95 -12.73 -10.47
CA LEU A 261 -4.58 -12.39 -11.84
C LEU A 261 -3.08 -12.07 -11.93
N ALA A 262 -2.70 -10.78 -11.90
CA ALA A 262 -1.32 -10.33 -12.05
C ALA A 262 -0.89 -9.31 -11.00
N VAL A 263 -1.79 -8.93 -10.09
CA VAL A 263 -1.47 -7.93 -9.07
C VAL A 263 -0.58 -8.56 -8.01
N CYS A 264 0.67 -8.12 -7.98
CA CYS A 264 1.71 -8.65 -7.10
C CYS A 264 1.90 -7.82 -5.83
N LYS A 265 1.46 -6.55 -5.83
CA LYS A 265 1.52 -5.64 -4.68
C LYS A 265 0.21 -4.91 -4.49
N ILE A 266 -0.25 -4.87 -3.24
CA ILE A 266 -1.45 -4.12 -2.82
C ILE A 266 -1.07 -3.18 -1.68
N ASN A 267 -1.22 -1.87 -1.90
CA ASN A 267 -0.92 -0.85 -0.90
C ASN A 267 -2.06 -0.74 0.13
N ILE A 268 -1.71 -0.80 1.42
CA ILE A 268 -2.66 -0.74 2.54
C ILE A 268 -2.14 0.22 3.62
N ASP A 269 -2.89 1.29 3.87
CA ASP A 269 -2.58 2.28 4.92
C ASP A 269 -3.82 2.65 5.75
N SER A 270 -4.90 3.08 5.10
CA SER A 270 -6.12 3.54 5.80
C SER A 270 -6.65 2.51 6.80
N ASP A 271 -6.54 1.22 6.49
CA ASP A 271 -6.98 0.13 7.37
C ASP A 271 -6.16 0.09 8.67
N ILE A 272 -4.84 0.32 8.59
CA ILE A 272 -3.94 0.40 9.74
C ILE A 272 -4.30 1.60 10.61
N ARG A 273 -4.46 2.77 9.97
CA ARG A 273 -4.82 4.01 10.66
C ARG A 273 -6.15 3.86 11.40
N LEU A 274 -7.15 3.24 10.77
CA LEU A 274 -8.46 2.95 11.35
C LEU A 274 -8.37 1.96 12.52
N ALA A 275 -7.68 0.83 12.34
CA ALA A 275 -7.49 -0.17 13.40
C ALA A 275 -6.85 0.44 14.65
N MET A 276 -5.78 1.22 14.45
CA MET A 276 -5.07 1.88 15.55
C MET A 276 -5.94 2.97 16.20
N THR A 277 -6.55 3.87 15.41
CA THR A 277 -7.36 4.99 15.92
C THR A 277 -8.60 4.49 16.67
N GLY A 278 -9.34 3.53 16.11
CA GLY A 278 -10.54 2.98 16.73
C GLY A 278 -10.23 2.37 18.10
N ASN A 279 -9.16 1.58 18.19
CA ASN A 279 -8.77 0.92 19.44
C ASN A 279 -8.27 1.91 20.50
N ILE A 280 -7.50 2.93 20.12
CA ILE A 280 -7.07 3.98 21.06
C ILE A 280 -8.28 4.76 21.59
N ARG A 281 -9.22 5.14 20.71
CA ARG A 281 -10.44 5.85 21.10
C ARG A 281 -11.30 5.05 22.06
N LYS A 282 -11.52 3.76 21.76
CA LYS A 282 -12.21 2.83 22.65
C LYS A 282 -11.53 2.76 24.01
N TYR A 283 -10.21 2.59 24.02
CA TYR A 283 -9.44 2.47 25.25
C TYR A 283 -9.58 3.70 26.15
N PHE A 284 -9.46 4.90 25.58
CA PHE A 284 -9.63 6.15 26.34
C PHE A 284 -11.04 6.34 26.89
N ALA A 285 -12.06 5.90 26.17
CA ALA A 285 -13.44 5.98 26.64
C ALA A 285 -13.73 5.00 27.79
N GLU A 286 -13.16 3.79 27.73
CA GLU A 286 -13.37 2.74 28.73
C GLU A 286 -12.46 2.88 29.96
N HIS A 287 -11.32 3.56 29.83
CA HIS A 287 -10.30 3.70 30.87
C HIS A 287 -9.82 5.16 31.04
N PRO A 288 -10.69 6.08 31.52
CA PRO A 288 -10.37 7.50 31.60
C PRO A 288 -9.28 7.85 32.63
N ASP A 289 -8.96 6.94 33.55
CA ASP A 289 -7.92 7.08 34.57
C ASP A 289 -6.55 6.56 34.12
N HIS A 290 -6.48 5.86 32.99
CA HIS A 290 -5.24 5.34 32.43
C HIS A 290 -4.51 6.39 31.58
N PHE A 291 -3.20 6.53 31.78
CA PHE A 291 -2.37 7.53 31.11
C PHE A 291 -1.02 7.00 30.60
N ASP A 292 -0.66 5.76 30.90
CA ASP A 292 0.57 5.15 30.39
C ASP A 292 0.38 4.79 28.91
N PRO A 293 1.20 5.31 27.98
CA PRO A 293 1.09 5.02 26.55
C PRO A 293 1.00 3.55 26.20
N ARG A 294 1.70 2.68 26.94
CA ARG A 294 1.71 1.24 26.68
C ARG A 294 0.36 0.60 26.93
N GLN A 295 -0.48 1.20 27.78
CA GLN A 295 -1.81 0.69 28.10
C GLN A 295 -2.74 0.73 26.89
N TYR A 296 -2.69 1.81 26.08
CA TYR A 296 -3.53 1.98 24.90
C TYR A 296 -2.81 1.65 23.58
N LEU A 297 -1.49 1.79 23.51
CA LEU A 297 -0.72 1.44 22.31
C LEU A 297 -0.55 -0.07 22.15
N LYS A 298 -0.50 -0.85 23.24
CA LYS A 298 -0.45 -2.32 23.17
C LYS A 298 -1.69 -2.92 22.48
N PRO A 299 -2.94 -2.63 22.89
CA PRO A 299 -4.12 -3.15 22.18
C PRO A 299 -4.23 -2.55 20.77
N ALA A 300 -3.78 -1.32 20.53
CA ALA A 300 -3.79 -0.73 19.19
C ALA A 300 -2.81 -1.44 18.23
N ARG A 301 -1.61 -1.78 18.70
CA ARG A 301 -0.66 -2.62 17.96
C ARG A 301 -1.23 -4.01 17.69
N GLN A 302 -1.89 -4.63 18.67
CA GLN A 302 -2.55 -5.92 18.48
C GLN A 302 -3.61 -5.84 17.38
N ALA A 303 -4.42 -4.78 17.35
CA ALA A 303 -5.41 -4.58 16.30
C ALA A 303 -4.79 -4.42 14.91
N VAL A 304 -3.64 -3.73 14.80
CA VAL A 304 -2.88 -3.66 13.54
C VAL A 304 -2.41 -5.06 13.13
N LYS A 305 -1.85 -5.83 14.06
CA LYS A 305 -1.41 -7.20 13.82
C LYS A 305 -2.54 -8.09 13.32
N ASP A 306 -3.68 -8.09 14.02
CA ASP A 306 -4.84 -8.92 13.67
C ASP A 306 -5.40 -8.54 12.29
N MET A 307 -5.48 -7.24 11.99
CA MET A 307 -5.91 -6.73 10.68
C MET A 307 -4.94 -7.16 9.58
N VAL A 308 -3.62 -7.02 9.78
CA VAL A 308 -2.60 -7.44 8.80
C VAL A 308 -2.66 -8.96 8.59
N ALA A 309 -2.80 -9.75 9.65
CA ALA A 309 -2.94 -11.20 9.57
C ALA A 309 -4.17 -11.61 8.74
N HIS A 310 -5.31 -10.95 8.96
CA HIS A 310 -6.52 -11.15 8.14
C HIS A 310 -6.26 -10.83 6.67
N LYS A 311 -5.64 -9.69 6.37
CA LYS A 311 -5.29 -9.31 4.99
C LYS A 311 -4.38 -10.35 4.34
N ILE A 312 -3.32 -10.78 5.02
CA ILE A 312 -2.37 -11.79 4.50
C ILE A 312 -3.08 -13.11 4.17
N GLN A 313 -3.96 -13.58 5.05
CA GLN A 313 -4.64 -14.87 4.88
C GLN A 313 -5.73 -14.83 3.81
N TYR A 314 -6.64 -13.85 3.89
CA TYR A 314 -7.91 -13.90 3.18
C TYR A 314 -7.99 -12.99 1.97
N VAL A 315 -7.17 -11.94 1.92
CA VAL A 315 -7.21 -10.94 0.85
C VAL A 315 -6.01 -11.13 -0.08
N LEU A 316 -4.81 -11.12 0.48
CA LEU A 316 -3.54 -11.14 -0.25
C LEU A 316 -3.11 -12.56 -0.63
N GLY A 317 -3.43 -13.56 0.19
CA GLY A 317 -3.13 -14.98 -0.08
C GLY A 317 -1.64 -15.34 0.06
N SER A 318 -0.87 -14.50 0.75
CA SER A 318 0.59 -14.61 0.90
C SER A 318 1.04 -15.41 2.14
N ALA A 319 0.10 -15.95 2.93
CA ALA A 319 0.42 -16.83 4.06
C ALA A 319 1.22 -18.06 3.59
N GLY A 320 2.34 -18.34 4.27
CA GLY A 320 3.23 -19.46 3.98
C GLY A 320 4.05 -19.32 2.69
N LYS A 321 4.22 -18.10 2.16
CA LYS A 321 4.91 -17.82 0.89
C LYS A 321 6.30 -17.20 1.04
N ALA A 322 6.85 -17.15 2.26
CA ALA A 322 8.20 -16.67 2.54
C ALA A 322 9.28 -17.50 1.82
#